data_AF-A0A367ZVS5-F1
#
_entry.id   AF-A0A367ZVS5-F1
#
_cell.length_a   1.000
_cell.length_b   1.000
_cell.length_c   1.000
_cell.angle_alpha   90.00
_cell.angle_beta   90.00
_cell.angle_gamma   90.00
#
_symmetry.space_group_name_H-M   'P 1'
#
loop_
_entity.id
_entity.type
_entity.pdbx_description
1 polymer ?
#
loop_
_entity_poly.entity_id
_entity_poly.type
_entity_poly.pdbx_seq_one_letter_code
_entity_poly.pdbx_strand_id
1 'polypeptide(L)'
;MNRMRPRCRSGVSLIEIMVAVAILASFLLPTFHLLVSFTGASRQQKVEGLAANLAKEEMNWWLYVASASYYATAVDLSKWNTRLGTVEIDGNQVELAMKVRRHEGTRLVMNFPVFQWHDFVNGGGGYGPCRDGIEQRVLASGTDVTIRTERLDQLSPERARQVDFYDLLLRVRWKLPTEADYAPANTRYLLSRRAILP
;
A
#
# COMPACT_ATOMS: atom_id res chain seq x y z
N MET A 1 65.08 61.56 6.74
CA MET A 1 64.19 60.62 6.03
C MET A 1 64.16 59.32 6.84
N ASN A 2 63.06 59.06 7.56
CA ASN A 2 62.64 57.75 8.06
C ASN A 2 61.35 57.93 8.87
N ARG A 3 60.20 57.66 8.23
CA ARG A 3 58.91 57.58 8.94
C ARG A 3 58.88 56.24 9.67
N MET A 4 58.98 56.26 11.01
CA MET A 4 58.62 55.10 11.82
C MET A 4 57.14 54.81 11.59
N ARG A 5 56.84 53.68 10.93
CA ARG A 5 55.48 53.14 10.91
C ARG A 5 55.19 52.54 12.30
N PRO A 6 54.09 52.90 12.97
CA PRO A 6 53.71 52.24 14.20
C PRO A 6 53.48 50.75 13.92
N ARG A 7 54.14 49.88 14.68
CA ARG A 7 53.86 48.44 14.68
C ARG A 7 52.45 48.24 15.23
N CYS A 8 51.52 47.84 14.37
CA CYS A 8 50.20 47.39 14.79
C CYS A 8 50.37 46.17 15.72
N ARG A 9 50.07 46.32 17.01
CA ARG A 9 49.85 45.18 17.89
C ARG A 9 48.51 44.55 17.49
N SER A 10 48.52 43.53 16.63
CA SER A 10 47.32 42.70 16.39
C SER A 10 47.24 41.64 17.49
N GLY A 11 46.71 42.02 18.65
CA GLY A 11 46.20 41.06 19.61
C GLY A 11 44.73 40.82 19.30
N VAL A 12 44.34 39.56 19.10
CA VAL A 12 42.93 39.21 18.97
C VAL A 12 42.24 39.51 20.30
N SER A 13 41.21 40.35 20.27
CA SER A 13 40.46 40.71 21.46
C SER A 13 39.50 39.59 21.87
N LEU A 14 39.20 39.49 23.17
CA LEU A 14 38.21 38.53 23.67
C LEU A 14 36.85 38.72 22.97
N ILE A 15 36.48 39.95 22.64
CA ILE A 15 35.25 40.29 21.93
C ILE A 15 35.26 39.70 20.52
N GLU A 16 36.37 39.79 19.77
CA GLU A 16 36.50 39.16 18.46
C GLU A 16 36.35 37.63 18.54
N ILE A 17 36.88 36.99 19.58
CA ILE A 17 36.70 35.55 19.82
C ILE A 17 35.23 35.25 20.10
N MET A 18 34.55 36.01 20.96
CA MET A 18 33.14 35.81 21.28
C MET A 18 32.24 36.00 20.05
N VAL A 19 32.51 37.01 19.22
CA VAL A 19 31.78 37.24 17.97
C VAL A 19 32.03 36.09 16.99
N ALA A 20 33.28 35.63 16.85
CA ALA A 20 33.61 34.49 16.00
C ALA A 20 32.89 33.20 16.45
N VAL A 21 32.84 32.93 17.76
CA VAL A 21 32.13 31.78 18.34
C VAL A 21 30.62 31.90 18.14
N ALA A 22 30.03 33.09 18.31
CA ALA A 22 28.60 33.31 18.08
C ALA A 22 28.20 33.12 16.61
N ILE A 23 29.03 33.61 15.69
CA ILE A 23 28.85 33.38 14.25
C ILE A 23 28.96 31.89 13.94
N LEU A 24 30.00 31.21 14.45
CA LEU A 24 30.20 29.78 14.26
C LEU A 24 29.03 28.96 14.80
N ALA A 25 28.54 29.26 16.00
CA ALA A 25 27.39 28.59 16.60
C ALA A 25 26.12 28.78 15.77
N SER A 26 25.92 29.98 15.22
CA SER A 26 24.77 30.30 14.35
C SER A 26 24.78 29.52 13.05
N PHE A 27 25.97 29.17 12.52
CA PHE A 27 26.11 28.29 11.35
C PHE A 27 25.99 26.81 11.70
N LEU A 28 26.51 26.39 12.85
CA LEU A 28 26.54 24.98 13.25
C LEU A 28 25.16 24.47 13.72
N LEU A 29 24.40 25.27 14.48
CA LEU A 29 23.09 24.89 15.01
C LEU A 29 22.09 24.40 13.93
N PRO A 30 21.85 25.14 12.83
CA PRO A 30 20.94 24.65 11.78
C PRO A 30 21.48 23.39 11.11
N THR A 31 22.81 23.27 10.95
CA THR A 31 23.44 22.08 10.37
C THR A 31 23.21 20.83 11.23
N PHE A 32 23.36 20.95 12.55
CA PHE A 32 23.05 19.86 13.48
C PHE A 32 21.56 19.52 13.50
N HIS A 33 20.68 20.53 13.42
CA HIS A 33 19.24 20.29 13.36
C HIS A 33 18.85 19.50 12.10
N LEU A 34 19.42 19.86 10.95
CA LEU A 34 19.23 19.11 9.70
C LEU A 34 19.72 17.67 9.84
N LEU A 35 20.93 17.44 10.35
CA LEU A 35 21.48 16.09 10.56
C LEU A 35 20.59 15.21 11.45
N VAL A 36 20.08 15.76 12.56
CA VAL A 36 19.16 15.03 13.45
C VAL A 36 17.84 14.72 12.73
N SER A 37 17.30 15.65 11.96
CA SER A 37 16.06 15.42 11.21
C SER A 37 16.22 14.34 10.12
N PHE A 38 17.33 14.34 9.37
CA PHE A 38 17.61 13.36 8.32
C PHE A 38 17.79 11.95 8.89
N THR A 39 18.49 11.82 10.02
CA THR A 39 18.69 10.51 10.66
C THR A 39 17.40 9.92 11.21
N GLY A 40 16.51 10.76 11.76
CA GLY A 40 15.15 10.35 12.16
C GLY A 40 14.31 9.88 10.98
N ALA A 41 14.24 10.68 9.91
CA ALA A 41 13.47 10.36 8.71
C ALA A 41 13.95 9.05 8.04
N SER A 42 15.27 8.85 7.96
CA SER A 42 15.86 7.63 7.38
C SER A 42 15.50 6.39 8.19
N ARG A 43 15.56 6.46 9.53
CA ARG A 43 15.13 5.36 10.40
C ARG A 43 13.65 5.04 10.20
N GLN A 44 12.80 6.05 10.10
CA GLN A 44 11.38 5.85 9.91
C GLN A 44 11.06 5.19 8.56
N GLN A 45 11.73 5.60 7.48
CA GLN A 45 11.61 4.95 6.17
C GLN A 45 12.08 3.49 6.20
N LYS A 46 13.18 3.19 6.89
CA LYS A 46 13.68 1.80 7.03
C LYS A 46 12.63 0.92 7.71
N VAL A 47 12.03 1.39 8.81
CA VAL A 47 11.02 0.64 9.56
C VAL A 47 9.72 0.51 8.76
N GLU A 48 9.31 1.55 8.04
CA GLU A 48 8.16 1.48 7.13
C GLU A 48 8.37 0.42 6.05
N GLY A 49 9.55 0.37 5.43
CA GLY A 49 9.90 -0.66 4.44
C GLY A 49 9.86 -2.08 5.02
N LEU A 50 10.36 -2.26 6.24
CA LEU A 50 10.29 -3.53 6.96
C LEU A 50 8.85 -3.94 7.25
N ALA A 51 8.05 -3.00 7.77
CA ALA A 51 6.64 -3.23 8.08
C ALA A 51 5.84 -3.59 6.81
N ALA A 52 6.13 -2.94 5.68
CA ALA A 52 5.52 -3.26 4.39
C ALA A 52 5.87 -4.68 3.92
N ASN A 53 7.12 -5.11 4.07
CA ASN A 53 7.54 -6.47 3.71
C ASN A 53 6.84 -7.52 4.58
N LEU A 54 6.82 -7.34 5.90
CA LEU A 54 6.11 -8.23 6.82
C LEU A 54 4.62 -8.29 6.50
N ALA A 55 4.00 -7.13 6.21
CA ALA A 55 2.59 -7.07 5.85
C ALA A 55 2.30 -7.84 4.55
N LYS A 56 3.20 -7.77 3.57
CA LYS A 56 3.10 -8.51 2.32
C LYS A 56 3.21 -10.02 2.56
N GLU A 57 4.18 -10.46 3.36
CA GLU A 57 4.35 -11.87 3.70
C GLU A 57 3.14 -12.42 4.45
N GLU A 58 2.62 -11.69 5.43
CA GLU A 58 1.43 -12.09 6.17
C GLU A 58 0.20 -12.15 5.28
N MET A 59 -0.04 -11.11 4.47
CA MET A 59 -1.15 -11.12 3.51
C MET A 59 -1.02 -12.27 2.51
N ASN A 60 0.18 -12.57 2.02
CA ASN A 60 0.42 -13.70 1.13
C ASN A 60 0.14 -15.04 1.81
N TRP A 61 0.51 -15.19 3.08
CA TRP A 61 0.19 -16.39 3.84
C TRP A 61 -1.32 -16.57 3.94
N TRP A 62 -2.06 -15.51 4.28
CA TRP A 62 -3.52 -15.57 4.29
C TRP A 62 -4.05 -15.94 2.90
N LEU A 63 -3.61 -15.28 1.84
CA LEU A 63 -4.16 -15.49 0.50
C LEU A 63 -3.85 -16.85 -0.11
N TYR A 64 -2.66 -17.40 0.10
CA TYR A 64 -2.18 -18.56 -0.65
C TYR A 64 -1.88 -19.79 0.21
N VAL A 65 -1.59 -19.61 1.51
CA VAL A 65 -1.15 -20.71 2.39
C VAL A 65 -2.26 -21.13 3.36
N ALA A 66 -3.03 -20.20 3.89
CA ALA A 66 -4.07 -20.50 4.87
C ALA A 66 -5.13 -21.46 4.29
N SER A 67 -5.49 -22.49 5.03
CA SER A 67 -6.57 -23.43 4.70
C SER A 67 -7.94 -22.86 5.05
N ALA A 68 -9.02 -23.43 4.49
CA ALA A 68 -10.40 -23.03 4.79
C ALA A 68 -10.72 -23.01 6.30
N SER A 69 -10.15 -23.93 7.08
CA SER A 69 -10.31 -23.99 8.54
C SER A 69 -9.79 -22.74 9.28
N TYR A 70 -8.72 -22.11 8.78
CA TYR A 70 -8.23 -20.85 9.36
C TYR A 70 -9.22 -19.71 9.15
N TYR A 71 -9.92 -19.68 8.02
CA TYR A 71 -10.95 -18.69 7.76
C TYR A 71 -12.17 -18.90 8.64
N ALA A 72 -12.64 -20.14 8.78
CA ALA A 72 -13.78 -20.47 9.62
C ALA A 72 -13.59 -20.03 11.08
N THR A 73 -12.36 -20.11 11.59
CA THR A 73 -12.01 -19.70 12.97
C THR A 73 -11.64 -18.23 13.09
N ALA A 74 -11.23 -17.57 12.01
CA ALA A 74 -10.83 -16.17 12.00
C ALA A 74 -11.96 -15.19 11.68
N VAL A 75 -13.14 -15.66 11.26
CA VAL A 75 -14.32 -14.81 11.01
C VAL A 75 -14.83 -14.24 12.33
N ASP A 76 -14.27 -13.09 12.69
CA ASP A 76 -14.71 -12.28 13.81
C ASP A 76 -14.31 -10.83 13.53
N LEU A 77 -15.30 -9.95 13.36
CA LEU A 77 -15.07 -8.51 13.17
C LEU A 77 -14.85 -7.77 14.49
N SER A 78 -15.19 -8.39 15.62
CA SER A 78 -15.04 -7.78 16.96
C SER A 78 -13.60 -7.83 17.45
N LYS A 79 -12.79 -8.77 16.95
CA LYS A 79 -11.41 -8.99 17.39
C LYS A 79 -10.42 -8.91 16.23
N TRP A 80 -9.21 -8.49 16.56
CA TRP A 80 -8.08 -8.56 15.65
C TRP A 80 -7.36 -9.89 15.87
N ASN A 81 -7.16 -10.66 14.80
CA ASN A 81 -6.34 -11.86 14.81
C ASN A 81 -4.87 -11.48 14.61
N THR A 82 -4.06 -11.69 15.63
CA THR A 82 -2.64 -11.35 15.64
C THR A 82 -1.78 -12.61 15.59
N ARG A 83 -1.79 -13.32 14.45
CA ARG A 83 -1.04 -14.58 14.28
C ARG A 83 0.45 -14.41 14.59
N LEU A 84 1.06 -13.35 14.08
CA LEU A 84 2.47 -13.02 14.34
C LEU A 84 2.68 -12.13 15.58
N GLY A 85 1.61 -11.55 16.13
CA GLY A 85 1.70 -10.62 17.24
C GLY A 85 2.47 -9.34 16.89
N THR A 86 3.14 -8.79 17.90
CA THR A 86 4.12 -7.71 17.74
C THR A 86 5.50 -8.32 17.54
N VAL A 87 6.15 -7.95 16.44
CA VAL A 87 7.49 -8.37 16.08
C VAL A 87 8.46 -7.24 16.38
N GLU A 88 9.57 -7.55 17.05
CA GLU A 88 10.63 -6.58 17.35
C GLU A 88 11.86 -6.84 16.47
N ILE A 89 12.30 -5.82 15.72
CA ILE A 89 13.43 -5.90 14.79
C ILE A 89 14.25 -4.61 14.88
N ASP A 90 15.54 -4.75 15.18
CA ASP A 90 16.46 -3.62 15.40
C ASP A 90 15.92 -2.61 16.44
N GLY A 91 15.22 -3.10 17.47
CA GLY A 91 14.55 -2.29 18.51
C GLY A 91 13.27 -1.57 18.07
N ASN A 92 12.85 -1.74 16.81
CA ASN A 92 11.58 -1.21 16.31
C ASN A 92 10.49 -2.25 16.50
N GLN A 93 9.27 -1.80 16.80
CA GLN A 93 8.15 -2.70 17.01
C GLN A 93 7.16 -2.58 15.85
N VAL A 94 6.83 -3.71 15.23
CA VAL A 94 5.85 -3.82 14.15
C VAL A 94 4.74 -4.77 14.61
N GLU A 95 3.51 -4.30 14.62
CA GLU A 95 2.34 -5.14 14.91
C GLU A 95 1.55 -5.42 13.62
N LEU A 96 1.21 -6.69 13.43
CA LEU A 96 0.32 -7.15 12.37
C LEU A 96 -0.96 -7.72 12.97
N ALA A 97 -2.09 -7.23 12.48
CA ALA A 97 -3.42 -7.56 13.00
C ALA A 97 -4.39 -7.75 11.84
N MET A 98 -5.07 -8.89 11.78
CA MET A 98 -6.00 -9.26 10.70
C MET A 98 -7.45 -9.23 11.18
N LYS A 99 -8.38 -8.74 10.34
CA LYS A 99 -9.81 -8.98 10.47
C LYS A 99 -10.31 -9.71 9.24
N VAL A 100 -11.11 -10.76 9.47
CA VAL A 100 -11.69 -11.58 8.41
C VAL A 100 -13.20 -11.45 8.47
N ARG A 101 -13.81 -11.18 7.31
CA ARG A 101 -15.27 -11.13 7.14
C ARG A 101 -15.70 -12.10 6.06
N ARG A 102 -16.61 -13.02 6.37
CA ARG A 102 -17.25 -13.83 5.34
C ARG A 102 -18.27 -12.99 4.56
N HIS A 103 -18.22 -13.12 3.24
CA HIS A 103 -19.19 -12.60 2.30
C HIS A 103 -20.04 -13.74 1.76
N GLU A 104 -21.35 -13.53 1.75
CA GLU A 104 -22.28 -14.44 1.06
C GLU A 104 -21.99 -14.37 -0.44
N GLY A 105 -21.71 -15.52 -1.07
CA GLY A 105 -21.31 -15.61 -2.48
C GLY A 105 -22.33 -15.07 -3.48
N THR A 106 -23.58 -14.90 -3.05
CA THR A 106 -24.63 -14.26 -3.82
C THR A 106 -24.31 -12.80 -4.14
N ARG A 107 -23.51 -12.09 -3.34
CA ARG A 107 -23.25 -10.65 -3.51
C ARG A 107 -22.08 -10.31 -4.44
N LEU A 108 -21.41 -11.29 -5.02
CA LEU A 108 -20.27 -11.04 -5.91
C LEU A 108 -20.76 -10.61 -7.29
N VAL A 109 -20.59 -9.32 -7.60
CA VAL A 109 -20.88 -8.75 -8.91
C VAL A 109 -19.64 -8.87 -9.79
N MET A 110 -19.80 -9.51 -10.94
CA MET A 110 -18.74 -9.73 -11.92
C MET A 110 -19.11 -9.06 -13.24
N ASN A 111 -18.09 -8.54 -13.93
CA ASN A 111 -18.23 -7.87 -15.21
C ASN A 111 -17.68 -8.77 -16.30
N PHE A 112 -18.53 -9.15 -17.26
CA PHE A 112 -18.14 -9.97 -18.40
C PHE A 112 -18.25 -9.19 -19.69
N PRO A 113 -17.26 -9.26 -20.58
CA PRO A 113 -17.42 -8.77 -21.94
C PRO A 113 -18.44 -9.67 -22.66
N VAL A 114 -19.50 -9.07 -23.18
CA VAL A 114 -20.43 -9.74 -24.09
C VAL A 114 -19.92 -9.54 -25.50
N PHE A 115 -19.54 -10.64 -26.13
CA PHE A 115 -19.17 -10.65 -27.53
C PHE A 115 -20.45 -10.79 -28.37
N GLN A 116 -20.71 -9.81 -29.23
CA GLN A 116 -21.68 -9.98 -30.30
C GLN A 116 -20.99 -10.70 -31.45
N TRP A 117 -21.37 -11.96 -31.66
CA TRP A 117 -20.96 -12.71 -32.83
C TRP A 117 -21.57 -12.07 -34.07
N HIS A 118 -20.75 -11.71 -35.05
CA HIS A 118 -21.24 -11.29 -36.34
C HIS A 118 -21.41 -12.54 -37.22
N ASP A 119 -22.56 -12.66 -37.87
CA ASP A 119 -22.76 -13.65 -38.94
C ASP A 119 -22.47 -12.96 -40.27
N PHE A 120 -21.40 -13.40 -40.95
CA PHE A 120 -20.98 -12.88 -42.25
C PHE A 120 -22.04 -13.04 -43.34
N VAL A 121 -22.93 -14.03 -43.22
CA VAL A 121 -23.89 -14.40 -44.26
C VAL A 121 -25.18 -13.59 -44.13
N ASN A 122 -25.72 -13.50 -42.91
CA ASN A 122 -27.06 -12.94 -42.70
C ASN A 122 -27.08 -11.61 -41.92
N GLY A 123 -25.95 -11.13 -41.41
CA GLY A 123 -25.93 -9.92 -40.58
C GLY A 123 -26.50 -10.14 -39.17
N GLY A 124 -26.01 -11.14 -38.45
CA GLY A 124 -26.45 -11.42 -37.08
C GLY A 124 -26.10 -10.28 -36.11
N GLY A 125 -27.03 -9.95 -35.20
CA GLY A 125 -26.77 -9.03 -34.07
C GLY A 125 -27.22 -7.57 -34.25
N GLY A 126 -28.08 -7.28 -35.23
CA GLY A 126 -28.52 -5.90 -35.56
C GLY A 126 -27.68 -5.24 -36.66
N TYR A 127 -26.89 -6.04 -37.39
CA TYR A 127 -26.01 -5.58 -38.46
C TYR A 127 -26.50 -6.09 -39.82
N GLY A 128 -26.14 -5.41 -40.90
CA GLY A 128 -26.43 -5.91 -42.25
C GLY A 128 -25.49 -7.06 -42.64
N PRO A 129 -25.82 -7.84 -43.69
CA PRO A 129 -24.91 -8.84 -44.24
C PRO A 129 -23.61 -8.18 -44.74
N CYS A 130 -22.47 -8.86 -44.59
CA CYS A 130 -21.18 -8.39 -45.08
C CYS A 130 -21.17 -8.47 -46.62
N ARG A 131 -21.41 -7.34 -47.30
CA ARG A 131 -21.26 -7.29 -48.76
C ARG A 131 -19.83 -7.64 -49.14
N ASP A 132 -19.70 -8.58 -50.08
CA ASP A 132 -18.44 -9.05 -50.67
C ASP A 132 -17.47 -9.73 -49.69
N GLY A 133 -17.95 -10.23 -48.55
CA GLY A 133 -17.12 -10.93 -47.56
C GLY A 133 -16.13 -10.03 -46.82
N ILE A 134 -16.26 -8.71 -46.96
CA ILE A 134 -15.40 -7.73 -46.30
C ILE A 134 -16.07 -7.26 -45.01
N GLU A 135 -15.40 -7.49 -43.87
CA GLU A 135 -15.81 -6.94 -42.58
C GLU A 135 -15.59 -5.42 -42.60
N GLN A 136 -16.67 -4.64 -42.70
CA GLN A 136 -16.61 -3.17 -42.63
C GLN A 136 -16.54 -2.64 -41.19
N ARG A 137 -16.55 -3.54 -40.19
CA ARG A 137 -16.47 -3.14 -38.79
C ARG A 137 -15.04 -2.80 -38.44
N VAL A 138 -14.76 -1.50 -38.30
CA VAL A 138 -13.61 -1.03 -37.56
C VAL A 138 -13.99 -1.11 -36.09
N LEU A 139 -13.41 -2.07 -35.35
CA LEU A 139 -13.55 -2.12 -33.88
C LEU A 139 -12.96 -0.83 -33.31
N ALA A 140 -13.81 0.17 -33.08
CA ALA A 140 -13.40 1.40 -32.41
C ALA A 140 -13.13 1.03 -30.95
N SER A 141 -11.87 1.18 -30.52
CA SER A 141 -11.43 0.80 -29.19
C SER A 141 -12.34 1.42 -28.11
N GLY A 142 -13.11 0.58 -27.41
CA GLY A 142 -13.82 0.94 -26.18
C GLY A 142 -15.36 0.94 -26.23
N THR A 143 -16.01 1.01 -27.39
CA THR A 143 -17.49 1.08 -27.48
C THR A 143 -18.17 -0.22 -27.91
N ASP A 144 -17.42 -1.15 -28.50
CA ASP A 144 -17.95 -2.37 -29.10
C ASP A 144 -18.01 -3.59 -28.15
N VAL A 145 -17.50 -3.44 -26.93
CA VAL A 145 -17.58 -4.46 -25.88
C VAL A 145 -18.65 -4.03 -24.89
N THR A 146 -19.83 -4.64 -25.00
CA THR A 146 -20.87 -4.43 -23.99
C THR A 146 -20.47 -5.19 -22.73
N ILE A 147 -20.29 -4.50 -21.62
CA ILE A 147 -20.01 -5.15 -20.33
C ILE A 147 -21.34 -5.55 -19.72
N ARG A 148 -21.53 -6.85 -19.50
CA ARG A 148 -22.65 -7.37 -18.71
C ARG A 148 -22.19 -7.57 -17.28
N THR A 149 -22.87 -6.87 -16.37
CA THR A 149 -22.64 -6.99 -14.94
C THR A 149 -23.63 -8.01 -14.38
N GLU A 150 -23.13 -9.16 -13.95
CA GLU A 150 -23.96 -10.25 -13.41
C GLU A 150 -23.41 -10.75 -12.10
N ARG A 151 -24.32 -11.24 -11.26
CA ARG A 151 -23.94 -11.83 -9.98
C ARG A 151 -23.59 -13.31 -10.17
N LEU A 152 -22.70 -13.83 -9.31
CA LEU A 152 -22.27 -15.24 -9.38
C LEU A 152 -23.46 -16.22 -9.30
N ASP A 153 -24.47 -15.89 -8.50
CA ASP A 153 -25.69 -16.67 -8.33
C ASP A 153 -26.58 -16.70 -9.59
N GLN A 154 -26.47 -15.70 -10.47
CA GLN A 154 -27.17 -15.67 -11.74
C GLN A 154 -26.44 -16.49 -12.81
N LEU A 155 -25.11 -16.51 -12.78
CA LEU A 155 -24.27 -17.21 -13.75
C LEU A 155 -24.13 -18.70 -13.47
N SER A 156 -24.01 -19.06 -12.19
CA SER A 156 -23.86 -20.45 -11.78
C SER A 156 -24.48 -20.65 -10.40
N PRO A 157 -25.80 -20.90 -10.32
CA PRO A 157 -26.52 -21.05 -9.06
C PRO A 157 -25.94 -22.17 -8.18
N GLU A 158 -25.45 -23.26 -8.80
CA GLU A 158 -24.85 -24.40 -8.11
C GLU A 158 -23.48 -24.05 -7.52
N ARG A 159 -22.60 -23.39 -8.29
CA ARG A 159 -21.27 -22.99 -7.82
C ARG A 159 -21.32 -21.83 -6.83
N ALA A 160 -22.26 -20.91 -7.00
CA ALA A 160 -22.43 -19.77 -6.09
C ALA A 160 -22.70 -20.20 -4.63
N ARG A 161 -23.28 -21.39 -4.44
CA ARG A 161 -23.53 -21.98 -3.11
C ARG A 161 -22.32 -22.73 -2.55
N GLN A 162 -21.34 -23.05 -3.38
CA GLN A 162 -20.16 -23.80 -3.01
C GLN A 162 -18.97 -22.88 -2.69
N VAL A 163 -18.92 -21.68 -3.26
CA VAL A 163 -17.80 -20.74 -3.04
C VAL A 163 -18.06 -19.87 -1.82
N ASP A 164 -17.12 -19.90 -0.88
CA ASP A 164 -17.07 -18.94 0.22
C ASP A 164 -16.12 -17.79 -0.09
N PHE A 165 -16.58 -16.56 0.10
CA PHE A 165 -15.75 -15.38 -0.05
C PHE A 165 -15.37 -14.81 1.31
N TYR A 166 -14.13 -14.38 1.44
CA TYR A 166 -13.62 -13.76 2.66
C TYR A 166 -12.91 -12.45 2.32
N ASP A 167 -13.37 -11.37 2.95
CA ASP A 167 -12.68 -10.09 2.94
C ASP A 167 -11.68 -10.05 4.09
N LEU A 168 -10.46 -9.64 3.76
CA LEU A 168 -9.30 -9.62 4.64
C LEU A 168 -8.83 -8.19 4.78
N LEU A 169 -8.89 -7.70 6.02
CA LEU A 169 -8.35 -6.40 6.40
C LEU A 169 -7.15 -6.62 7.30
N LEU A 170 -5.95 -6.47 6.74
CA LEU A 170 -4.71 -6.48 7.50
C LEU A 170 -4.36 -5.04 7.91
N ARG A 171 -4.23 -4.80 9.19
CA ARG A 171 -3.60 -3.61 9.74
C ARG A 171 -2.15 -3.93 10.05
N VAL A 172 -1.25 -3.10 9.55
CA VAL A 172 0.14 -3.05 9.99
C VAL A 172 0.41 -1.71 10.63
N ARG A 173 1.01 -1.71 11.82
CA ARG A 173 1.46 -0.49 12.50
C ARG A 173 2.86 -0.68 13.03
N TRP A 174 3.66 0.38 12.99
CA TRP A 174 5.03 0.34 13.49
C TRP A 174 5.32 1.53 14.40
N LYS A 175 6.31 1.36 15.26
CA LYS A 175 6.85 2.43 16.09
C LYS A 175 8.35 2.30 16.28
N LEU A 176 9.00 3.44 16.41
CA LEU A 176 10.42 3.53 16.75
C LEU A 176 10.60 3.26 18.26
N PRO A 177 11.79 2.81 18.70
CA PRO A 177 12.05 2.57 20.14
C PRO A 177 11.89 3.84 21.00
N THR A 178 12.02 5.02 20.41
CA THR A 178 11.82 6.30 21.09
C THR A 178 10.35 6.70 21.24
N GLU A 179 9.43 6.00 20.57
CA GLU A 179 8.00 6.30 20.58
C GLU A 179 7.29 5.43 21.63
N ALA A 180 6.52 6.06 22.52
CA ALA A 180 5.73 5.35 23.51
C ALA A 180 4.57 4.58 22.83
N ASP A 181 3.85 5.26 21.93
CA ASP A 181 2.64 4.77 21.28
C ASP A 181 2.77 4.68 19.76
N TYR A 182 1.93 3.85 19.14
CA TYR A 182 1.82 3.76 17.69
C TYR A 182 1.14 5.01 17.12
N ALA A 183 1.88 5.81 16.35
CA ALA A 183 1.32 6.97 15.68
C ALA A 183 0.33 6.55 14.56
N PRO A 184 -0.79 7.27 14.37
CA PRO A 184 -1.71 7.02 13.25
C PRO A 184 -1.03 7.11 11.87
N ALA A 185 -0.03 7.99 11.73
CA ALA A 185 0.77 8.12 10.51
C ALA A 185 1.57 6.86 10.17
N ASN A 186 1.95 6.08 11.20
CA ASN A 186 2.71 4.84 11.10
C ASN A 186 1.80 3.61 11.03
N THR A 187 0.59 3.77 10.49
CA THR A 187 -0.37 2.69 10.28
C THR A 187 -0.73 2.60 8.80
N ARG A 188 -0.79 1.37 8.29
CA ARG A 188 -1.29 1.05 6.95
C ARG A 188 -2.30 -0.08 7.03
N TYR A 189 -3.19 -0.08 6.04
CA TYR A 189 -4.20 -1.11 5.87
C TYR A 189 -4.05 -1.73 4.51
N LEU A 190 -4.05 -3.06 4.46
CA LEU A 190 -4.12 -3.83 3.24
C LEU A 190 -5.48 -4.52 3.21
N LEU A 191 -6.19 -4.34 2.10
CA LEU A 191 -7.46 -5.00 1.84
C LEU A 191 -7.26 -6.04 0.76
N SER A 192 -7.79 -7.23 0.99
CA SER A 192 -7.86 -8.26 -0.04
C SER A 192 -9.15 -9.06 0.07
N ARG A 193 -9.46 -9.81 -0.98
CA ARG A 193 -10.58 -10.75 -1.03
C ARG A 193 -10.08 -12.09 -1.51
N ARG A 194 -10.46 -13.16 -0.80
CA ARG A 194 -10.17 -14.54 -1.20
C ARG A 194 -11.46 -15.29 -1.44
N ALA A 195 -11.51 -16.02 -2.55
CA ALA A 195 -12.50 -17.06 -2.79
C ALA A 195 -11.91 -18.41 -2.34
N ILE A 196 -12.67 -19.18 -1.57
CA ILE A 196 -12.33 -20.54 -1.17
C ILE A 196 -13.31 -21.47 -1.85
N LEU A 197 -12.75 -22.31 -2.72
CA LEU A 197 -13.45 -23.45 -3.29
C LEU A 197 -13.36 -24.61 -2.28
N PRO A 198 -14.44 -25.39 -2.11
CA PRO A 198 -14.45 -26.55 -1.24
C PRO A 198 -13.54 -27.66 -1.76
#